data_AF-A0A4U0GQG3-F1
#
_entry.id   AF-A0A4U0GQG3-F1
#
_cell.length_a   1.000
_cell.length_b   1.000
_cell.length_c   1.000
_cell.angle_alpha   90.00
_cell.angle_beta   90.00
_cell.angle_gamma   90.00
#
_symmetry.space_group_name_H-M   'P 1'
#
loop_
_entity.id
_entity.type
_entity.pdbx_description
1 polymer ?
#
loop_
_entity_poly.entity_id
_entity_poly.type
_entity_poly.pdbx_seq_one_letter_code
_entity_poly.pdbx_strand_id
1 'polypeptide(L)'
;MTFRGLTVLLVASLALSACASNRHCAGVQPYQESKTLVMPTNIDGLTVPESASALRIPPPPEKPVGFGIEVTDPKDPEENTLECLDFPPRMPVEEAAAASTPSPEPAAPAEKQ
;
A
#
# COMPACT_ATOMS: atom_id res chain seq x y z
N MET A 1 -8.77 38.15 -30.24
CA MET A 1 -9.52 37.27 -29.30
C MET A 1 -8.82 35.92 -29.09
N THR A 2 -7.49 35.88 -28.95
CA THR A 2 -6.73 34.61 -28.85
C THR A 2 -6.03 34.43 -27.51
N PHE A 3 -5.78 35.51 -26.76
CA PHE A 3 -5.02 35.45 -25.52
C PHE A 3 -5.79 34.80 -24.35
N ARG A 4 -7.09 35.09 -24.21
CA ARG A 4 -7.95 34.53 -23.16
C ARG A 4 -8.22 33.02 -23.32
N GLY A 5 -8.34 32.54 -24.57
CA GLY A 5 -8.54 31.12 -24.84
C GLY A 5 -7.32 30.29 -24.46
N LEU A 6 -6.11 30.81 -24.75
CA LEU A 6 -4.85 30.15 -24.42
C LEU A 6 -4.65 30.01 -22.91
N THR A 7 -5.02 31.01 -22.11
CA THR A 7 -4.88 30.95 -20.65
C THR A 7 -5.82 29.91 -20.03
N VAL A 8 -7.06 29.82 -20.50
CA VAL A 8 -8.03 28.83 -20.01
C VAL A 8 -7.58 27.41 -20.36
N LEU A 9 -7.04 27.21 -21.56
CA LEU A 9 -6.53 25.90 -22.01
C LEU A 9 -5.32 25.45 -21.20
N LEU A 10 -4.42 26.38 -20.83
CA LEU A 10 -3.28 26.11 -19.95
C LEU A 10 -3.73 25.74 -18.53
N VAL A 11 -4.65 26.51 -17.93
CA VAL A 11 -5.12 26.21 -16.57
C VAL A 11 -5.85 24.86 -16.52
N ALA A 12 -6.64 24.54 -17.56
CA ALA A 12 -7.30 23.24 -17.66
C ALA A 12 -6.28 22.09 -17.74
N SER A 13 -5.22 22.20 -18.55
CA SER A 13 -4.23 21.14 -18.68
C SER A 13 -3.40 20.93 -17.40
N LEU A 14 -3.11 22.00 -16.63
CA LEU A 14 -2.48 21.86 -15.31
C LEU A 14 -3.41 21.22 -14.25
N ALA A 15 -4.71 21.47 -14.32
CA ALA A 15 -5.66 20.87 -13.38
C ALA A 15 -5.84 19.35 -13.61
N LEU A 16 -5.76 18.89 -14.87
CA LEU A 16 -5.87 17.46 -15.19
C LEU A 16 -4.65 16.64 -14.75
N SER A 17 -3.44 17.21 -14.78
CA SER A 17 -2.23 16.50 -14.34
C SER A 17 -2.15 16.31 -12.82
N ALA A 18 -2.85 17.15 -12.05
CA ALA A 18 -2.90 17.06 -10.59
C ALA A 18 -3.71 15.86 -10.05
N CYS A 19 -4.73 15.38 -10.79
CA CYS A 19 -5.55 14.24 -10.36
C CYS A 19 -5.00 12.86 -10.78
N ALA A 20 -4.07 12.80 -11.74
CA ALA A 20 -3.52 11.54 -12.24
C ALA A 20 -2.24 11.09 -11.53
N SER A 21 -1.63 11.94 -10.69
CA SER A 21 -0.34 11.64 -10.06
C SER A 21 -0.53 11.02 -8.68
N ASN A 22 -0.87 9.73 -8.61
CA ASN A 22 -0.98 8.98 -7.35
C ASN A 22 0.34 8.28 -6.97
N ARG A 23 1.48 8.92 -7.24
CA ARG A 23 2.83 8.36 -6.99
C ARG A 23 3.51 8.98 -5.75
N HIS A 24 2.74 9.43 -4.76
CA HIS A 24 3.30 10.09 -3.57
C HIS A 24 4.31 9.20 -2.82
N CYS A 25 4.14 7.88 -2.88
CA CYS A 25 5.01 6.92 -2.24
C CYS A 25 6.22 6.45 -3.06
N ALA A 26 6.38 6.94 -4.30
CA ALA A 26 7.48 6.53 -5.18
C ALA A 26 8.86 7.07 -4.73
N GLY A 27 8.87 8.08 -3.85
CA GLY A 27 10.09 8.74 -3.39
C GLY A 27 10.50 8.35 -1.97
N VAL A 28 11.77 8.65 -1.66
CA VAL A 28 12.28 8.66 -0.29
C VAL A 28 11.49 9.69 0.52
N GLN A 29 11.04 9.28 1.70
CA GLN A 29 10.27 10.14 2.59
C GLN A 29 11.17 10.81 3.63
N PRO A 30 10.87 12.04 4.10
CA PRO A 30 11.73 12.74 5.06
C PRO A 30 12.03 11.95 6.34
N TYR A 31 11.11 11.10 6.79
CA TYR A 31 11.32 10.26 7.97
C TYR A 31 12.37 9.17 7.76
N GLN A 32 12.59 8.72 6.52
CA GLN A 32 13.57 7.67 6.18
C GLN A 32 15.01 8.19 6.25
N GLU A 33 15.20 9.51 6.15
CA GLU A 33 16.50 10.16 6.28
C GLU A 33 16.77 10.65 7.72
N SER A 34 15.83 10.44 8.64
CA SER A 34 16.00 10.86 10.02
C SER A 34 17.13 10.08 10.69
N LYS A 35 18.04 10.83 11.32
CA LYS A 35 19.18 10.23 12.03
C LYS A 35 18.73 9.74 13.40
N THR A 36 19.11 8.50 13.73
CA THR A 36 18.97 8.00 15.10
C THR A 36 19.85 8.84 16.03
N LEU A 37 19.28 9.32 17.13
CA LEU A 37 20.03 10.04 18.14
C LEU A 37 20.96 9.09 18.89
N VAL A 38 22.16 9.57 19.19
CA VAL A 38 23.12 8.82 20.00
C VAL A 38 22.55 8.68 21.41
N MET A 39 22.55 7.46 21.94
CA MET A 39 22.10 7.21 23.29
C MET A 39 23.00 7.97 24.28
N PRO A 40 22.43 8.68 25.28
CA PRO A 40 23.23 9.36 26.29
C PRO A 40 24.18 8.37 26.98
N THR A 41 25.43 8.77 27.16
CA THR A 41 26.41 7.99 27.94
C THR A 41 26.04 8.03 29.42
N ASN A 42 26.16 6.91 30.12
CA ASN A 42 26.07 6.90 31.58
C ASN A 42 27.21 7.75 32.16
N ILE A 43 26.89 8.52 33.21
CA ILE A 43 27.86 9.28 34.00
C ILE A 43 28.21 8.44 35.22
N ASP A 44 29.48 8.40 35.63
CA ASP A 44 29.89 7.66 36.82
C ASP A 44 29.06 8.07 38.05
N GLY A 45 28.47 7.07 38.73
CA GLY A 45 27.58 7.27 39.87
C GLY A 45 26.11 7.57 39.52
N LEU A 46 25.76 7.71 38.24
CA LEU A 46 24.39 7.94 37.78
C LEU A 46 23.95 6.80 36.86
N THR A 47 22.97 6.01 37.31
CA THR A 47 22.38 4.93 36.52
C THR A 47 21.10 5.42 35.85
N VAL A 48 20.98 5.19 34.54
CA VAL A 48 19.70 5.37 33.84
C VAL A 48 18.87 4.11 34.05
N PRO A 49 17.74 4.17 34.78
CA PRO A 49 16.91 2.99 35.01
C PRO A 49 16.26 2.55 33.70
N GLU A 50 16.31 1.24 33.44
CA GLU A 50 15.61 0.64 32.33
C GLU A 50 14.10 0.59 32.64
N SER A 51 13.29 1.32 31.87
CA SER A 51 11.84 1.21 31.99
C SER A 51 11.35 -0.06 31.30
N ALA A 52 10.55 -0.87 31.99
CA ALA A 52 9.86 -2.02 31.37
C ALA A 52 8.89 -1.60 30.26
N SER A 53 8.46 -0.33 30.25
CA SER A 53 7.63 0.26 29.20
C SER A 53 8.46 0.98 28.13
N ALA A 54 9.80 0.87 28.15
CA ALA A 54 10.64 1.47 27.13
C ALA A 54 10.41 0.79 25.78
N LEU A 55 10.09 1.59 24.77
CA LEU A 55 9.99 1.14 23.39
C LEU A 55 11.38 0.68 22.90
N ARG A 56 11.47 -0.61 22.54
CA ARG A 56 12.67 -1.20 21.94
C ARG A 56 12.51 -1.19 20.43
N ILE A 57 13.33 -0.39 19.76
CA ILE A 57 13.38 -0.34 18.31
C ILE A 57 14.23 -1.53 17.83
N PRO A 58 13.72 -2.40 16.93
CA PRO A 58 14.48 -3.50 16.37
C PRO A 58 15.62 -3.00 15.48
N PRO A 59 16.63 -3.84 15.21
CA PRO A 59 17.69 -3.48 14.26
C PRO A 59 17.11 -3.18 12.86
N PRO A 60 17.75 -2.29 12.10
CA PRO A 60 17.31 -1.98 10.75
C PRO A 60 17.39 -3.23 9.85
N PRO A 61 16.49 -3.37 8.87
CA PRO A 61 16.53 -4.48 7.92
C PRO A 61 17.80 -4.41 7.05
N GLU A 62 18.28 -5.58 6.60
CA GLU A 62 19.45 -5.67 5.71
C GLU A 62 19.28 -4.92 4.39
N LYS A 63 18.02 -4.83 3.92
CA LYS A 63 17.66 -4.13 2.68
C LYS A 63 16.72 -2.97 3.01
N PRO A 64 17.01 -1.75 2.52
CA PRO A 64 16.11 -0.62 2.69
C PRO A 64 14.79 -0.92 1.97
N VAL A 65 13.68 -0.75 2.69
CA VAL A 65 12.33 -0.87 2.14
C VAL A 65 11.79 0.54 1.84
N GLY A 66 11.30 0.73 0.61
CA GLY A 66 10.66 1.98 0.21
C GLY A 66 9.29 2.16 0.88
N PHE A 67 8.74 3.37 0.78
CA PHE A 67 7.36 3.63 1.20
C PHE A 67 6.34 3.08 0.19
N GLY A 68 6.77 2.85 -1.05
CA GLY A 68 6.03 2.07 -2.05
C GLY A 68 6.94 1.07 -2.75
N ILE A 69 6.31 0.05 -3.33
CA ILE A 69 6.96 -1.01 -4.10
C ILE A 69 6.29 -1.16 -5.47
N GLU A 70 7.07 -1.44 -6.50
CA GLU A 70 6.51 -1.83 -7.80
C GLU A 70 6.15 -3.31 -7.76
N VAL A 71 4.91 -3.61 -8.10
CA VAL A 71 4.37 -4.97 -8.22
C VAL A 71 3.73 -5.12 -9.59
N THR A 72 3.77 -6.33 -10.14
CA THR A 72 3.06 -6.64 -11.39
C THR A 72 1.57 -6.44 -11.21
N ASP A 73 0.90 -5.78 -12.16
CA ASP A 73 -0.54 -5.56 -12.07
C ASP A 73 -1.27 -6.90 -12.26
N PRO A 74 -2.11 -7.34 -11.30
CA PRO A 74 -2.92 -8.54 -11.47
C PRO A 74 -3.91 -8.46 -12.66
N LYS A 75 -4.24 -7.27 -13.15
CA LYS A 75 -5.12 -7.08 -14.32
C LYS A 75 -4.37 -7.14 -15.65
N ASP A 76 -3.09 -6.80 -15.64
CA ASP A 76 -2.23 -6.77 -16.83
C ASP A 76 -0.80 -7.18 -16.43
N PRO A 77 -0.40 -8.44 -16.68
CA PRO A 77 0.90 -8.94 -16.25
C PRO A 77 2.09 -8.31 -17.00
N GLU A 78 1.85 -7.54 -18.06
CA GLU A 78 2.91 -6.80 -18.76
C GLU A 78 3.18 -5.43 -18.12
N GLU A 79 2.33 -4.98 -17.20
CA GLU A 79 2.41 -3.67 -16.54
C GLU A 79 2.76 -3.81 -15.04
N ASN A 80 3.42 -2.78 -14.52
CA ASN A 80 3.69 -2.65 -13.08
C ASN A 80 2.83 -1.55 -12.47
N THR A 81 2.26 -1.82 -11.31
CA THR A 81 1.63 -0.81 -10.46
C THR A 81 2.49 -0.53 -9.22
N LEU A 82 2.48 0.72 -8.77
CA LEU A 82 3.06 1.11 -7.49
C LEU A 82 2.06 0.83 -6.34
N GLU A 83 2.46 0.00 -5.38
CA GLU A 83 1.72 -0.22 -4.14
C GLU A 83 2.39 0.53 -2.98
N CYS A 84 1.63 1.41 -2.33
CA CYS A 84 2.10 2.21 -1.20
C CYS A 84 1.73 1.56 0.14
N LEU A 85 2.58 1.70 1.17
CA LEU A 85 2.34 1.13 2.50
C LEU A 85 1.16 1.77 3.27
N ASP A 86 0.75 2.98 2.90
CA ASP A 86 -0.39 3.69 3.49
C ASP A 86 -1.72 3.38 2.79
N PHE A 87 -1.67 2.72 1.63
CA PHE A 87 -2.87 2.19 0.99
C PHE A 87 -3.12 0.76 1.44
N PRO A 88 -4.38 0.38 1.68
CA PRO A 88 -4.68 -0.99 2.04
C PRO A 88 -4.23 -1.94 0.92
N PRO A 89 -3.69 -3.13 1.27
CA PRO A 89 -3.35 -4.12 0.27
C PRO A 89 -4.61 -4.53 -0.51
N ARG A 90 -4.43 -4.88 -1.79
CA ARG A 90 -5.54 -5.37 -2.61
C ARG A 90 -6.08 -6.65 -2.00
N MET A 91 -7.41 -6.76 -1.88
CA MET A 91 -8.01 -8.04 -1.52
C MET A 91 -7.83 -9.02 -2.69
N PRO A 92 -7.48 -10.29 -2.43
CA PRO A 92 -7.51 -11.29 -3.47
C PRO A 92 -8.92 -11.35 -4.05
N VAL A 93 -9.02 -11.31 -5.37
CA VAL A 93 -10.28 -11.59 -6.05
C VAL A 93 -10.46 -13.09 -5.93
N GLU A 94 -11.28 -13.52 -4.97
CA GLU A 94 -11.80 -14.88 -5.01
C GLU A 94 -12.56 -15.01 -6.33
N GLU A 95 -12.07 -15.89 -7.19
CA GLU A 95 -12.72 -16.25 -8.45
C GLU A 95 -14.19 -16.53 -8.15
N ALA A 96 -15.06 -15.64 -8.62
CA ALA A 96 -16.49 -15.76 -8.42
C ALA A 96 -16.92 -17.16 -8.87
N ALA A 97 -17.47 -17.93 -7.93
CA ALA A 97 -18.17 -19.18 -8.19
C ALA A 97 -17.33 -20.33 -8.77
N ALA A 98 -16.45 -20.90 -7.93
CA ALA A 98 -16.27 -22.34 -8.00
C ALA A 98 -17.63 -23.03 -7.75
N ALA A 99 -18.25 -23.48 -8.83
CA ALA A 99 -19.13 -24.64 -8.90
C ALA A 99 -20.31 -24.72 -7.90
N SER A 100 -21.33 -23.87 -8.04
CA SER A 100 -22.71 -24.35 -7.83
C SER A 100 -23.12 -25.20 -9.03
N THR A 101 -22.70 -26.46 -9.02
CA THR A 101 -23.41 -27.50 -9.76
C THR A 101 -24.83 -27.54 -9.22
N PRO A 102 -25.88 -27.50 -10.08
CA PRO A 102 -27.22 -27.77 -9.58
C PRO A 102 -27.21 -29.19 -9.01
N SER A 103 -27.46 -29.28 -7.70
CA SER A 103 -27.69 -30.55 -7.01
C SER A 103 -28.81 -31.29 -7.75
N PRO A 104 -28.63 -32.56 -8.15
CA PRO A 104 -29.71 -33.31 -8.75
C PRO A 104 -30.84 -33.45 -7.74
N GLU A 105 -32.00 -32.94 -8.12
CA GLU A 105 -33.28 -33.18 -7.46
C GLU A 105 -33.42 -34.68 -7.14
N PRO A 106 -33.69 -35.07 -5.88
CA PRO A 106 -33.88 -36.48 -5.57
C PRO A 106 -35.16 -36.97 -6.25
N ALA A 107 -35.00 -37.96 -7.12
CA ALA A 107 -36.09 -38.71 -7.72
C ALA A 107 -37.07 -39.18 -6.63
N ALA A 108 -38.35 -38.82 -6.80
CA ALA A 108 -39.43 -39.38 -5.99
C ALA A 108 -39.43 -40.92 -6.15
N PRO A 109 -39.53 -41.70 -5.05
CA PRO A 109 -39.74 -43.12 -5.18
C PRO A 109 -41.16 -43.38 -5.67
N ALA A 110 -41.26 -44.20 -6.71
CA ALA A 110 -42.50 -44.88 -7.06
C ALA A 110 -42.88 -45.81 -5.90
N GLU A 111 -44.00 -45.54 -5.23
CA GLU A 111 -44.64 -46.51 -4.35
C GLU A 111 -45.91 -47.04 -5.00
N LYS A 112 -46.00 -48.36 -4.93
CA LYS A 112 -46.90 -49.27 -5.60
C LYS A 112 -47.97 -49.67 -4.58
N GLN A 113 -49.25 -49.45 -4.88
CA GLN A 113 -50.37 -50.29 -4.45
C GLN A 113 -51.63 -49.94 -5.23
#